data_AF-H0T814-F1
#
_entry.id   AF-H0T814-F1
#
_cell.length_a   1.000
_cell.length_b   1.000
_cell.length_c   1.000
_cell.angle_alpha   90.00
_cell.angle_beta   90.00
_cell.angle_gamma   90.00
#
_symmetry.space_group_name_H-M   'P 1'
#
loop_
_entity.id
_entity.type
_entity.pdbx_description
1 polymer ?
#
loop_
_entity_poly.entity_id
_entity_poly.type
_entity_poly.pdbx_seq_one_letter_code
_entity_poly.pdbx_strand_id
1 'polypeptide(L)'
;MIHRGVQYTVVATAEPDIWEWRYEFGDQVKTGRTQTRLAALAARRVKSKIDAALRATQTGSVTAANVADRLEMAKATSHSLT
;
A
#
# COMPACT_ATOMS: atom_id res chain seq x y z
N MET A 1 -13.65 -6.46 -8.25
CA MET A 1 -12.55 -7.11 -9.01
C MET A 1 -11.42 -7.46 -8.03
N ILE A 2 -10.56 -8.44 -8.33
CA ILE A 2 -9.48 -8.87 -7.41
C ILE A 2 -8.14 -8.77 -8.15
N HIS A 3 -7.13 -8.17 -7.50
CA HIS A 3 -5.77 -8.08 -8.04
C HIS A 3 -4.75 -8.41 -6.95
N ARG A 4 -3.92 -9.44 -7.15
CA ARG A 4 -2.88 -9.86 -6.18
C ARG A 4 -3.44 -10.12 -4.76
N GLY A 5 -4.67 -10.64 -4.67
CA GLY A 5 -5.36 -10.88 -3.40
C GLY A 5 -6.05 -9.65 -2.79
N VAL A 6 -5.97 -8.49 -3.44
CA VAL A 6 -6.59 -7.24 -3.01
C VAL A 6 -7.91 -7.04 -3.72
N GLN A 7 -9.00 -6.89 -2.96
CA GLN A 7 -10.29 -6.55 -3.53
C GLN A 7 -10.30 -5.07 -3.89
N TYR A 8 -10.70 -4.76 -5.13
CA TYR A 8 -10.82 -3.38 -5.59
C TYR A 8 -12.06 -3.18 -6.46
N THR A 9 -12.55 -1.95 -6.40
CA THR A 9 -13.73 -1.46 -7.11
C THR A 9 -13.35 -0.15 -7.80
N VAL A 10 -13.82 0.00 -9.04
CA VAL A 10 -13.68 1.24 -9.82
C VAL A 10 -15.05 1.55 -10.40
N VAL A 11 -15.60 2.71 -10.08
CA VAL A 11 -16.91 3.17 -10.55
C VAL A 11 -16.76 4.50 -11.28
N ALA A 12 -17.51 4.68 -12.36
CA ALA A 12 -17.64 5.98 -12.99
C ALA A 12 -18.45 6.90 -12.06
N THR A 13 -18.06 8.16 -11.94
CA THR A 13 -18.84 9.14 -11.18
C THR A 13 -19.84 9.87 -12.10
N ALA A 14 -20.63 10.77 -11.52
CA ALA A 14 -21.50 11.66 -12.29
C ALA A 14 -20.72 12.61 -13.21
N GLU A 15 -19.45 12.83 -12.93
CA GLU A 15 -18.57 13.66 -13.75
C GLU A 15 -17.92 12.79 -14.84
N PRO A 16 -18.07 13.17 -16.13
CA PRO A 16 -17.33 12.50 -17.19
C PRO A 16 -15.83 12.63 -16.91
N ASP A 17 -15.10 11.56 -17.20
CA ASP A 17 -13.66 11.46 -16.97
C ASP A 17 -13.24 11.29 -15.49
N ILE A 18 -14.15 11.29 -14.52
CA ILE A 18 -13.80 11.02 -13.12
C ILE A 18 -14.20 9.60 -12.74
N TRP A 19 -13.25 8.87 -12.15
CA TRP A 19 -13.43 7.50 -11.69
C TRP A 19 -13.12 7.41 -10.21
N GLU A 20 -14.10 6.98 -9.44
CA GLU A 20 -13.91 6.64 -8.04
C GLU A 20 -13.38 5.22 -7.92
N TRP A 21 -12.42 5.03 -7.03
CA TRP A 21 -11.85 3.74 -6.76
C TRP A 21 -11.73 3.50 -5.27
N ARG A 22 -11.88 2.24 -4.90
CA ARG A 22 -11.73 1.73 -3.54
C ARG A 22 -10.98 0.43 -3.61
N TYR A 23 -10.02 0.22 -2.73
CA TYR A 23 -9.42 -1.08 -2.54
C TYR A 23 -9.18 -1.37 -1.07
N GLU A 24 -9.19 -2.64 -0.74
CA GLU A 24 -9.09 -3.15 0.62
C GLU A 24 -7.88 -4.07 0.70
N PHE A 25 -6.92 -3.69 1.53
CA PHE A 25 -5.66 -4.41 1.71
C PHE A 25 -5.42 -4.63 3.20
N GLY A 26 -5.47 -5.89 3.64
CA GLY A 26 -5.41 -6.22 5.07
C GLY A 26 -6.53 -5.49 5.82
N ASP A 27 -6.17 -4.74 6.85
CA ASP A 27 -7.07 -3.89 7.64
C ASP A 27 -7.20 -2.45 7.10
N GLN A 28 -6.57 -2.13 5.98
CA GLN A 28 -6.59 -0.79 5.40
C GLN A 28 -7.49 -0.70 4.18
N VAL A 29 -8.52 0.13 4.30
CA VAL A 29 -9.37 0.53 3.17
C VAL A 29 -8.84 1.84 2.60
N LYS A 30 -8.46 1.85 1.32
CA LYS A 30 -8.05 3.06 0.61
C LYS A 30 -9.08 3.42 -0.45
N THR A 31 -9.50 4.67 -0.45
CA THR A 31 -10.39 5.24 -1.46
C THR A 31 -9.73 6.42 -2.14
N GLY A 32 -10.21 6.75 -3.34
CA GLY A 32 -9.77 7.94 -4.05
C GLY A 32 -10.44 8.09 -5.40
N ARG A 33 -10.04 9.14 -6.10
CA ARG A 33 -10.52 9.47 -7.44
C ARG A 33 -9.37 9.52 -8.43
N THR A 34 -9.61 9.20 -9.69
CA THR A 34 -8.67 9.47 -10.78
C THR A 34 -9.42 10.10 -11.93
N GLN A 35 -8.84 11.14 -12.50
CA GLN A 35 -9.37 11.78 -13.70
C GLN A 35 -8.70 11.16 -14.94
N THR A 36 -9.48 10.49 -15.79
CA THR A 36 -9.07 10.01 -17.10
C THR A 36 -10.29 9.69 -17.97
N ARG A 37 -10.16 10.00 -19.26
CA ARG A 37 -11.12 9.65 -20.30
C ARG A 37 -11.29 8.15 -20.53
N LEU A 38 -10.30 7.34 -20.16
CA LEU A 38 -10.28 5.91 -20.48
C LEU A 38 -10.53 5.06 -19.23
N ALA A 39 -11.65 4.35 -19.20
CA ALA A 39 -12.00 3.40 -18.13
C ALA A 39 -10.89 2.36 -17.87
N ALA A 40 -10.29 1.84 -18.95
CA ALA A 40 -9.17 0.90 -18.87
C ALA A 40 -7.93 1.53 -18.20
N LEU A 41 -7.69 2.83 -18.42
CA LEU A 41 -6.58 3.54 -17.79
C LEU A 41 -6.84 3.80 -16.30
N ALA A 42 -8.10 4.08 -15.92
CA ALA A 42 -8.50 4.20 -14.52
C ALA A 42 -8.20 2.88 -13.77
N ALA A 43 -8.66 1.75 -14.32
CA ALA A 43 -8.38 0.43 -13.75
C ALA A 43 -6.86 0.12 -13.70
N ARG A 44 -6.09 0.52 -14.71
CA ARG A 44 -4.62 0.33 -14.73
C ARG A 44 -3.93 1.15 -13.62
N ARG A 45 -4.33 2.40 -13.40
CA ARG A 45 -3.79 3.24 -12.31
C ARG A 45 -4.09 2.65 -10.93
N VAL A 46 -5.29 2.11 -10.73
CA VAL A 46 -5.66 1.46 -9.47
C VAL A 46 -4.81 0.21 -9.22
N LYS A 47 -4.60 -0.64 -10.24
CA LYS A 47 -3.68 -1.78 -10.15
C LYS A 47 -2.25 -1.35 -9.78
N SER A 48 -1.73 -0.30 -10.40
CA SER A 48 -0.40 0.24 -10.06
C SER A 48 -0.32 0.79 -8.63
N LYS A 49 -1.39 1.41 -8.11
CA LYS A 49 -1.45 1.85 -6.71
C LYS A 49 -1.45 0.68 -5.73
N ILE A 50 -2.21 -0.38 -6.04
CA ILE A 50 -2.24 -1.61 -5.25
C ILE A 50 -0.84 -2.26 -5.23
N ASP A 51 -0.18 -2.34 -6.39
CA ASP A 51 1.17 -2.89 -6.48
C ASP A 51 2.19 -2.06 -5.69
N ALA A 52 2.09 -0.73 -5.74
CA ALA A 52 2.93 0.16 -4.92
C ALA A 52 2.67 -0.02 -3.41
N ALA A 53 1.42 -0.17 -2.99
CA ALA A 53 1.06 -0.42 -1.60
C ALA A 53 1.60 -1.78 -1.12
N LEU A 54 1.44 -2.83 -1.93
CA LEU A 54 1.99 -4.16 -1.67
C LEU A 54 3.51 -4.13 -1.50
N ARG A 55 4.22 -3.40 -2.36
CA ARG A 55 5.68 -3.22 -2.22
C ARG A 55 6.03 -2.44 -0.97
N ALA A 56 5.32 -1.35 -0.68
CA ALA A 56 5.58 -0.55 0.51
C ALA A 56 5.37 -1.33 1.81
N THR A 57 4.35 -2.21 1.89
CA THR A 57 4.16 -3.11 3.03
C THR A 57 5.28 -4.13 3.14
N GLN A 58 5.71 -4.74 2.03
CA GLN A 58 6.85 -5.67 2.03
C GLN A 58 8.11 -4.97 2.52
N THR A 59 8.46 -3.81 1.95
CA THR A 59 9.66 -3.06 2.34
C THR A 59 9.55 -2.49 3.75
N GLY A 60 8.37 -2.03 4.18
CA GLY A 60 8.13 -1.54 5.54
C GLY A 60 8.30 -2.64 6.59
N SER A 61 7.95 -3.89 6.26
CA SER A 61 8.25 -5.06 7.09
C SER A 61 9.75 -5.32 7.21
N VAL A 62 10.53 -5.11 6.15
CA VAL A 62 12.00 -5.26 6.20
C VAL A 62 12.63 -4.11 6.97
N THR A 63 12.19 -2.86 6.76
CA THR A 63 12.74 -1.71 7.50
C THR A 63 12.40 -1.77 8.99
N ALA A 64 11.18 -2.17 9.37
CA ALA A 64 10.80 -2.37 10.77
C ALA A 64 11.59 -3.52 11.44
N ALA A 65 11.83 -4.61 10.72
CA ALA A 65 12.67 -5.71 11.21
C ALA A 65 14.14 -5.28 11.38
N ASN A 66 14.70 -4.52 10.44
CA ASN A 66 16.08 -4.05 10.50
C ASN A 66 16.35 -2.98 11.58
N VAL A 67 15.35 -2.17 11.96
CA VAL A 67 15.51 -1.22 13.09
C VAL A 67 15.39 -1.89 14.45
N ALA A 68 14.57 -2.94 14.57
CA ALA A 68 14.44 -3.71 15.80
C ALA A 68 15.75 -4.47 16.11
N ASP A 69 16.37 -5.06 15.10
CA ASP A 69 17.68 -5.75 15.19
C ASP A 69 18.79 -4.81 15.71
N ARG A 70 18.85 -3.56 15.21
CA ARG A 70 19.83 -2.56 15.68
C ARG A 70 19.58 -2.04 17.09
N LEU A 71 18.33 -2.00 17.56
CA LEU A 71 18.03 -1.53 18.92
C LEU A 71 18.37 -2.59 19.98
N GLU A 72 18.23 -3.88 19.66
CA GLU A 72 18.60 -4.99 20.55
C GLU A 72 20.13 -5.08 20.76
N MET A 73 20.94 -4.87 19.71
CA MET A 73 22.40 -4.85 19.86
C MET A 73 22.90 -3.69 20.76
N ALA A 74 22.18 -2.56 20.79
CA ALA A 74 22.56 -1.42 21.62
C ALA A 74 22.34 -1.66 23.13
N LYS A 75 21.47 -2.59 23.52
CA LYS A 75 21.26 -2.97 24.93
C LYS A 75 22.29 -3.97 25.45
N ALA A 76 22.88 -4.80 24.58
CA ALA A 76 23.80 -5.86 24.98
C ALA A 76 25.21 -5.35 25.36
N THR A 77 25.62 -4.17 24.88
CA THR A 77 26.98 -3.63 25.10
C THR A 77 27.14 -2.88 26.43
N SER A 78 26.07 -2.69 27.20
CA SER A 78 26.11 -1.90 28.45
C SER A 78 26.28 -2.72 29.73
N HIS A 79 26.42 -4.04 29.66
CA HIS A 79 26.44 -4.91 30.86
C HIS A 79 27.77 -5.64 31.09
N SER A 80 28.89 -5.00 30.78
CA SER A 80 30.23 -5.51 31.11
C SER A 80 31.16 -4.39 31.58
N LEU A 81 30.76 -3.65 32.61
CA LEU A 81 31.69 -2.84 33.39
C LEU A 81 31.14 -2.59 34.80
N THR A 82 31.27 -3.60 35.66
CA THR A 82 31.35 -3.46 37.12
C THR A 82 32.04 -4.71 37.65
#